data_AF-A0AAD3MXV2-F1
#
_entry.id   AF-A0AAD3MXV2-F1
#
_cell.length_a   1.000
_cell.length_b   1.000
_cell.length_c   1.000
_cell.angle_alpha   90.00
_cell.angle_beta   90.00
_cell.angle_gamma   90.00
#
_symmetry.space_group_name_H-M   'P 1'
#
loop_
_entity.id
_entity.type
_entity.pdbx_description
1 polymer ?
#
loop_
_entity_poly.entity_id
_entity_poly.type
_entity_poly.pdbx_seq_one_letter_code
_entity_poly.pdbx_strand_id
1 'polypeptide(L)'
;MSPRGATGTKTVRGSAGEVTSLEGRGRLRRHGRSRVHRIKRGWVWNQFFVLEEYMGSEPQYVGKLHTDMDHGDNEVKYTLSGEGAGSIFTIDQITGDIHALVGLDREEKSYYTLKAQAIDINTGLPLEPESEFIIKVQDINDNEPRFSDGPYSGSVPEMSPTGTYVTQVTATDADDPTYGNSARIVYSILHGQPYFSVDPKTGVIRTALANMDREVKEQYQVLLQAKDMGGQLGGLASTTTINITLSDVNDNPPRFAKSIFHLRVPESASVGSAVGRIRAHDLDAGSNANVDYAIVPGDEGNMFDIISDDQSQEGVVVLKKTLDYETKKSYTFKVEASNAQLDSRFLHLGPFKDSATVKVSVLDVEEPPVFTTTSYSMDVYEDTPPGTIIGSVTAHDLDASSSAVRYSLEWHTESDSCFDIDTVEGTISTNEYLDRETAVQHNITVVATKV
;
A
#
# COMPACT_ATOMS: atom_id res chain seq x y z
N MET A 1 28.66 -7.60 60.99
CA MET A 1 27.85 -6.74 61.88
C MET A 1 26.38 -7.07 61.66
N SER A 2 25.80 -7.89 62.54
CA SER A 2 24.37 -7.81 62.90
C SER A 2 24.16 -6.56 63.82
N PRO A 3 22.95 -6.16 64.31
CA PRO A 3 21.74 -7.00 64.45
C PRO A 3 20.33 -6.33 64.46
N ARG A 4 19.32 -7.22 64.58
CA ARG A 4 17.98 -7.14 65.26
C ARG A 4 16.90 -6.23 64.64
N GLY A 5 15.61 -6.57 64.59
CA GLY A 5 14.71 -7.62 65.12
C GLY A 5 13.25 -7.08 64.95
N ALA A 6 12.10 -7.75 65.09
CA ALA A 6 11.68 -9.08 65.50
C ALA A 6 10.17 -9.25 65.16
N THR A 7 9.76 -10.49 64.86
CA THR A 7 8.53 -11.24 65.26
C THR A 7 7.13 -10.62 65.21
N GLY A 8 6.18 -11.39 64.65
CA GLY A 8 4.75 -11.32 65.01
C GLY A 8 3.80 -12.16 64.14
N THR A 9 3.61 -13.44 64.49
CA THR A 9 2.58 -14.35 63.95
C THR A 9 1.19 -14.08 64.54
N LYS A 10 0.12 -14.18 63.73
CA LYS A 10 -1.21 -14.63 64.21
C LYS A 10 -2.08 -15.23 63.08
N THR A 11 -2.68 -16.35 63.44
CA THR A 11 -3.52 -17.33 62.74
C THR A 11 -4.98 -16.87 62.57
N VAL A 12 -5.81 -17.75 61.96
CA VAL A 12 -7.31 -17.83 61.96
C VAL A 12 -7.92 -17.27 60.64
N ARG A 13 -8.79 -17.92 59.84
CA ARG A 13 -9.66 -19.13 59.92
C ARG A 13 -10.05 -19.56 58.49
N GLY A 14 -10.29 -20.84 58.27
CA GLY A 14 -11.02 -21.37 57.12
C GLY A 14 -12.53 -21.51 57.37
N SER A 15 -13.29 -21.77 56.31
CA SER A 15 -14.58 -22.48 56.37
C SER A 15 -14.91 -23.12 55.01
N ALA A 16 -14.58 -24.40 54.89
CA ALA A 16 -15.25 -25.32 53.97
C ALA A 16 -16.55 -25.76 54.64
N GLY A 17 -17.68 -25.59 53.96
CA GLY A 17 -19.00 -26.00 54.44
C GLY A 17 -19.33 -27.40 53.94
N GLU A 18 -19.03 -28.39 54.77
CA GLU A 18 -19.51 -29.77 54.65
C GLU A 18 -20.75 -29.87 55.57
N VAL A 19 -21.92 -30.21 55.03
CA VAL A 19 -23.15 -30.39 55.82
C VAL A 19 -23.45 -31.87 55.92
N THR A 20 -23.08 -32.45 57.05
CA THR A 20 -23.48 -33.78 57.50
C THR A 20 -24.86 -33.77 58.16
N SER A 21 -25.58 -34.86 57.89
CA SER A 21 -26.79 -35.38 58.52
C SER A 21 -26.92 -35.19 60.03
N LEU A 22 -28.15 -34.92 60.49
CA LEU A 22 -28.58 -35.16 61.87
C LEU A 22 -29.95 -35.87 61.87
N GLU A 23 -29.93 -37.14 62.25
CA GLU A 23 -31.10 -37.88 62.72
C GLU A 23 -31.52 -37.34 64.10
N GLY A 24 -32.81 -37.12 64.30
CA GLY A 24 -33.41 -36.80 65.60
C GLY A 24 -34.71 -37.58 65.77
N ARG A 25 -34.65 -38.68 66.53
CA ARG A 25 -35.83 -39.46 66.96
C ARG A 25 -36.67 -38.64 67.93
N GLY A 26 -37.96 -38.47 67.61
CA GLY A 26 -38.99 -37.97 68.52
C GLY A 26 -40.27 -38.79 68.36
N ARG A 27 -40.64 -39.54 69.40
CA ARG A 27 -41.80 -40.45 69.42
C ARG A 27 -42.99 -39.72 70.06
N LEU A 28 -44.09 -39.56 69.33
CA LEU A 28 -45.40 -39.24 69.90
C LEU A 28 -46.50 -39.97 69.11
N ARG A 29 -47.25 -40.83 69.81
CA ARG A 29 -48.43 -41.53 69.30
C ARG A 29 -49.64 -40.59 69.35
N ARG A 30 -50.41 -40.51 68.25
CA ARG A 30 -51.86 -40.33 68.30
C ARG A 30 -52.53 -40.91 67.06
N HIS A 31 -53.62 -41.63 67.29
CA HIS A 31 -54.47 -42.27 66.30
C HIS A 31 -55.17 -41.23 65.41
N GLY A 32 -55.13 -41.48 64.10
CA GLY A 32 -55.96 -40.84 63.08
C GLY A 32 -55.66 -41.49 61.74
N ARG A 33 -56.58 -42.33 61.22
CA ARG A 33 -56.50 -42.84 59.85
C ARG A 33 -56.78 -41.67 58.90
N SER A 34 -55.73 -40.93 58.55
CA SER A 34 -55.74 -40.04 57.39
C SER A 34 -55.14 -40.80 56.23
N ARG A 35 -55.95 -41.03 55.20
CA ARG A 35 -55.53 -41.57 53.90
C ARG A 35 -54.58 -40.52 53.30
N VAL A 36 -53.28 -40.71 53.49
CA VAL A 36 -52.26 -39.86 52.86
C VAL A 36 -52.32 -40.14 51.37
N HIS A 37 -52.98 -39.27 50.61
CA HIS A 37 -52.67 -39.15 49.19
C HIS A 37 -51.24 -38.64 49.12
N ARG A 38 -50.31 -39.57 48.89
CA ARG A 38 -48.94 -39.22 48.57
C ARG A 38 -49.02 -38.58 47.18
N ILE A 39 -49.14 -37.25 47.13
CA ILE A 39 -48.94 -36.49 45.90
C ILE A 39 -47.51 -36.81 45.47
N LYS A 40 -47.36 -37.63 44.43
CA LYS A 40 -46.09 -37.83 43.78
C LYS A 40 -45.59 -36.47 43.34
N ARG A 41 -44.46 -36.04 43.91
CA ARG A 41 -43.68 -34.95 43.32
C ARG A 41 -43.23 -35.47 41.96
N GLY A 42 -43.72 -34.87 40.88
CA GLY A 42 -43.32 -35.20 39.52
C GLY A 42 -41.83 -34.94 39.36
N TRP A 43 -41.03 -35.98 39.49
CA TRP A 43 -39.66 -35.97 38.99
C TRP A 43 -39.78 -36.21 37.50
N VAL A 44 -40.01 -35.12 36.76
CA VAL A 44 -40.09 -35.20 35.30
C VAL A 44 -38.67 -35.05 34.79
N TRP A 45 -38.13 -36.14 34.25
CA TRP A 45 -36.95 -36.06 33.39
C TRP A 45 -37.41 -35.35 32.11
N ASN A 46 -37.27 -34.03 32.07
CA ASN A 46 -37.74 -33.21 30.96
C ASN A 46 -36.82 -33.27 29.73
N GLN A 47 -35.68 -33.97 29.83
CA GLN A 47 -34.70 -34.00 28.75
C GLN A 47 -33.87 -35.31 28.71
N PHE A 48 -33.65 -35.80 27.50
CA PHE A 48 -32.64 -36.81 27.16
C PHE A 48 -31.55 -36.17 26.29
N PHE A 49 -30.40 -36.83 26.22
CA PHE A 49 -29.27 -36.42 25.38
C PHE A 49 -28.86 -37.57 24.48
N VAL A 50 -28.59 -37.27 23.23
CA VAL A 50 -28.10 -38.23 22.23
C VAL A 50 -26.97 -37.56 21.44
N LEU A 51 -25.87 -38.27 21.21
CA LEU A 51 -24.77 -37.75 20.40
C LEU A 51 -25.19 -37.74 18.92
N GLU A 52 -24.84 -36.68 18.21
CA GLU A 52 -24.92 -36.69 16.75
C GLU A 52 -23.91 -37.68 16.13
N GLU A 53 -24.11 -37.99 14.85
CA GLU A 53 -23.20 -38.79 14.01
C GLU A 53 -22.55 -40.01 14.70
N TYR A 54 -23.33 -40.72 15.52
CA TYR A 54 -22.80 -41.81 16.33
C TYR A 54 -22.30 -42.99 15.48
N MET A 55 -20.99 -43.25 15.50
CA MET A 55 -20.34 -44.31 14.71
C MET A 55 -20.61 -45.76 15.19
N GLY A 56 -21.66 -46.00 15.99
CA GLY A 56 -22.01 -47.33 16.50
C GLY A 56 -23.09 -48.05 15.70
N SER A 57 -23.58 -49.19 16.21
CA SER A 57 -24.68 -49.94 15.57
C SER A 57 -26.02 -49.26 15.79
N GLU A 58 -26.77 -49.02 14.71
CA GLU A 58 -28.16 -48.59 14.76
C GLU A 58 -29.08 -49.71 15.28
N PRO A 59 -30.15 -49.38 16.05
CA PRO A 59 -30.57 -48.04 16.46
C PRO A 59 -29.83 -47.55 17.73
N GLN A 60 -29.53 -46.25 17.80
CA GLN A 60 -28.76 -45.64 18.90
C GLN A 60 -29.64 -45.46 20.14
N TYR A 61 -29.22 -45.98 21.28
CA TYR A 61 -29.96 -45.82 22.54
C TYR A 61 -29.93 -44.36 23.04
N VAL A 62 -31.10 -43.80 23.37
CA VAL A 62 -31.27 -42.42 23.85
C VAL A 62 -31.54 -42.38 25.36
N GLY A 63 -32.38 -43.28 25.85
CA GLY A 63 -32.82 -43.25 27.23
C GLY A 63 -33.98 -44.21 27.48
N LYS A 64 -34.56 -44.14 28.66
CA LYS A 64 -35.66 -45.02 29.06
C LYS A 64 -36.72 -44.24 29.82
N LEU A 65 -37.97 -44.48 29.49
CA LEU A 65 -39.12 -44.06 30.28
C LEU A 65 -39.73 -45.25 31.02
N HIS A 66 -40.27 -44.97 32.20
CA HIS A 66 -40.89 -45.98 33.03
C HIS A 66 -42.01 -45.36 33.86
N THR A 67 -43.13 -46.06 33.97
CA THR A 67 -44.22 -45.71 34.89
C THR A 67 -44.13 -46.58 36.14
N ASP A 68 -44.49 -46.05 37.32
CA ASP A 68 -44.57 -46.88 38.53
C ASP A 68 -45.81 -47.78 38.56
N MET A 69 -46.71 -47.62 37.59
CA MET A 69 -47.85 -48.51 37.38
C MET A 69 -47.44 -49.81 36.69
N ASP A 70 -46.20 -49.89 36.20
CA ASP A 70 -45.61 -51.08 35.60
C ASP A 70 -44.99 -51.95 36.71
N HIS A 71 -45.63 -53.09 36.97
CA HIS A 71 -45.22 -54.04 38.02
C HIS A 71 -44.30 -55.14 37.48
N GLY A 72 -43.83 -55.03 36.23
CA GLY A 72 -43.05 -56.07 35.56
C GLY A 72 -43.87 -57.29 35.14
N ASP A 73 -45.19 -57.13 35.04
CA ASP A 73 -46.18 -58.11 34.60
C ASP A 73 -46.47 -58.04 33.09
N ASN A 74 -45.82 -57.12 32.38
CA ASN A 74 -46.04 -56.83 30.95
C ASN A 74 -47.48 -56.40 30.64
N GLU A 75 -48.17 -55.72 31.57
CA GLU A 75 -49.50 -55.16 31.34
C GLU A 75 -49.47 -53.70 30.84
N VAL A 76 -48.28 -53.10 30.79
CA VAL A 76 -48.08 -51.71 30.35
C VAL A 76 -47.50 -51.69 28.94
N LYS A 77 -48.07 -50.82 28.10
CA LYS A 77 -47.57 -50.48 26.77
C LYS A 77 -47.13 -49.02 26.71
N TYR A 78 -45.88 -48.80 26.37
CA TYR A 78 -45.33 -47.47 26.12
C TYR A 78 -45.58 -47.05 24.67
N THR A 79 -46.01 -45.81 24.46
CA THR A 79 -46.18 -45.21 23.13
C THR A 79 -45.49 -43.86 23.04
N LEU A 80 -44.93 -43.56 21.88
CA LEU A 80 -44.24 -42.31 21.57
C LEU A 80 -45.01 -41.54 20.48
N SER A 81 -45.14 -40.23 20.65
CA SER A 81 -45.73 -39.29 19.69
C SER A 81 -44.95 -37.98 19.68
N GLY A 82 -45.23 -37.08 18.74
CA GLY A 82 -44.51 -35.81 18.58
C GLY A 82 -43.52 -35.83 17.42
N GLU A 83 -42.49 -34.99 17.49
CA GLU A 83 -41.57 -34.76 16.38
C GLU A 83 -40.69 -35.98 16.09
N GLY A 84 -40.80 -36.55 14.88
CA GLY A 84 -39.97 -37.67 14.46
C GLY A 84 -40.33 -39.01 15.13
N ALA A 85 -41.41 -39.09 15.90
CA ALA A 85 -41.86 -40.36 16.47
C ALA A 85 -42.24 -41.37 15.36
N GLY A 86 -41.66 -42.56 15.41
CA GLY A 86 -41.84 -43.64 14.45
C GLY A 86 -40.97 -43.54 13.19
N SER A 87 -40.31 -42.41 12.94
CA SER A 87 -39.42 -42.22 11.77
C SER A 87 -37.97 -41.95 12.16
N ILE A 88 -37.76 -41.12 13.20
CA ILE A 88 -36.45 -40.75 13.75
C ILE A 88 -36.25 -41.40 15.11
N PHE A 89 -37.29 -41.41 15.96
CA PHE A 89 -37.24 -42.00 17.29
C PHE A 89 -38.28 -43.10 17.45
N THR A 90 -37.92 -44.17 18.14
CA THR A 90 -38.84 -45.23 18.54
C THR A 90 -38.76 -45.46 20.05
N ILE A 91 -39.82 -46.01 20.62
CA ILE A 91 -39.84 -46.53 21.99
C ILE A 91 -40.19 -48.01 21.94
N ASP A 92 -39.42 -48.83 22.65
CA ASP A 92 -39.80 -50.22 22.89
C ASP A 92 -41.09 -50.23 23.73
N GLN A 93 -42.13 -50.86 23.19
CA GLN A 93 -43.47 -50.83 23.78
C GLN A 93 -43.55 -51.58 25.11
N ILE A 94 -42.61 -52.48 25.40
CA ILE A 94 -42.58 -53.30 26.62
C ILE A 94 -41.56 -52.71 27.60
N THR A 95 -40.34 -52.42 27.14
CA THR A 95 -39.27 -51.99 28.04
C THR A 95 -39.33 -50.50 28.33
N GLY A 96 -39.85 -49.67 27.42
CA GLY A 96 -39.81 -48.20 27.51
C GLY A 96 -38.47 -47.60 27.06
N ASP A 97 -37.58 -48.38 26.46
CA ASP A 97 -36.30 -47.91 25.94
C ASP A 97 -36.49 -47.12 24.63
N ILE A 98 -35.98 -45.90 24.59
CA ILE A 98 -36.04 -44.99 23.46
C ILE A 98 -34.76 -45.13 22.64
N HIS A 99 -34.91 -45.27 21.32
CA HIS A 99 -33.79 -45.31 20.39
C HIS A 99 -33.99 -44.33 19.23
N ALA A 100 -32.90 -43.76 18.73
CA ALA A 100 -32.84 -43.09 17.45
C ALA A 100 -32.62 -44.14 16.33
N LEU A 101 -33.46 -44.09 15.31
CA LEU A 101 -33.47 -45.00 14.17
C LEU A 101 -32.55 -44.57 13.03
N VAL A 102 -32.12 -43.31 13.05
CA VAL A 102 -31.28 -42.69 12.01
C VAL A 102 -30.17 -41.89 12.68
N GLY A 103 -29.08 -41.66 11.95
CA GLY A 103 -28.08 -40.65 12.30
C GLY A 103 -28.72 -39.28 12.49
N LEU A 104 -28.30 -38.57 13.52
CA LEU A 104 -28.73 -37.21 13.84
C LEU A 104 -27.60 -36.26 13.50
N ASP A 105 -27.94 -35.09 12.98
CA ASP A 105 -27.07 -33.95 12.70
C ASP A 105 -27.64 -32.76 13.50
N ARG A 106 -26.82 -32.21 14.39
CA ARG A 106 -27.22 -31.13 15.31
C ARG A 106 -27.32 -29.79 14.57
N GLU A 107 -26.44 -29.55 13.60
CA GLU A 107 -26.43 -28.37 12.73
C GLU A 107 -27.68 -28.34 11.84
N GLU A 108 -28.23 -29.50 11.47
CA GLU A 108 -29.57 -29.59 10.88
C GLU A 108 -30.66 -29.34 11.93
N LYS A 109 -30.64 -30.06 13.07
CA LYS A 109 -31.64 -29.90 14.13
C LYS A 109 -31.13 -30.30 15.52
N SER A 110 -30.98 -29.30 16.40
CA SER A 110 -30.38 -29.45 17.74
C SER A 110 -31.28 -30.04 18.83
N TYR A 111 -32.60 -30.10 18.66
CA TYR A 111 -33.49 -30.76 19.61
C TYR A 111 -34.82 -31.18 19.00
N TYR A 112 -35.47 -32.16 19.64
CA TYR A 112 -36.78 -32.69 19.28
C TYR A 112 -37.72 -32.66 20.48
N THR A 113 -38.96 -32.24 20.27
CA THR A 113 -40.00 -32.30 21.31
C THR A 113 -40.91 -33.50 21.09
N LEU A 114 -40.91 -34.42 22.05
CA LEU A 114 -41.64 -35.68 22.01
C LEU A 114 -42.58 -35.81 23.20
N LYS A 115 -43.56 -36.68 23.05
CA LYS A 115 -44.50 -37.05 24.11
C LYS A 115 -44.55 -38.57 24.24
N ALA A 116 -44.66 -39.05 25.46
CA ALA A 116 -44.84 -40.46 25.74
C ALA A 116 -46.05 -40.69 26.65
N GLN A 117 -46.68 -41.85 26.47
CA GLN A 117 -47.80 -42.30 27.29
C GLN A 117 -47.64 -43.77 27.64
N ALA A 118 -47.95 -44.10 28.89
CA ALA A 118 -48.12 -45.48 29.34
C ALA A 118 -49.60 -45.84 29.25
N ILE A 119 -49.90 -46.94 28.56
CA ILE A 119 -51.25 -47.42 28.28
C ILE A 119 -51.40 -48.82 28.87
N ASP A 120 -52.54 -49.10 29.48
CA ASP A 120 -52.90 -50.44 29.92
C ASP A 120 -53.22 -51.31 28.69
N ILE A 121 -52.51 -52.44 28.52
CA ILE A 121 -52.67 -53.31 27.34
C ILE A 121 -54.07 -53.93 27.27
N ASN A 122 -54.68 -54.24 28.42
CA ASN A 122 -55.96 -54.94 28.49
C ASN A 122 -57.13 -54.01 28.17
N THR A 123 -57.05 -52.75 28.61
CA THR A 123 -58.14 -51.76 28.46
C THR A 123 -57.91 -50.76 27.33
N GLY A 124 -56.67 -50.58 26.89
CA GLY A 124 -56.28 -49.56 25.92
C GLY A 124 -56.37 -48.13 26.46
N LEU A 125 -56.58 -47.95 27.76
CA LEU A 125 -56.72 -46.64 28.40
C LEU A 125 -55.37 -46.12 28.92
N PRO A 126 -55.13 -44.80 28.89
CA PRO A 126 -53.95 -44.20 29.51
C PRO A 126 -53.88 -44.50 31.01
N LEU A 127 -52.74 -45.03 31.46
CA LEU A 127 -52.44 -45.23 32.88
C LEU A 127 -51.93 -43.93 33.54
N GLU A 128 -51.28 -43.08 32.74
CA GLU A 128 -50.69 -41.81 33.14
C GLU A 128 -51.02 -40.73 32.09
N PRO A 129 -51.02 -39.43 32.46
CA PRO A 129 -51.10 -38.37 31.46
C PRO A 129 -49.90 -38.43 30.51
N GLU A 130 -50.07 -37.89 29.29
CA GLU A 130 -48.95 -37.73 28.38
C GLU A 130 -47.84 -36.88 29.02
N SER A 131 -46.61 -37.37 28.96
CA SER A 131 -45.44 -36.64 29.42
C SER A 131 -44.67 -36.10 28.22
N GLU A 132 -44.54 -34.78 28.15
CA GLU A 132 -43.69 -34.10 27.17
C GLU A 132 -42.24 -34.03 27.65
N PHE A 133 -41.30 -34.30 26.76
CA PHE A 133 -39.87 -34.23 27.03
C PHE A 133 -39.11 -33.83 25.77
N ILE A 134 -37.87 -33.37 25.95
CA ILE A 134 -37.01 -32.94 24.86
C ILE A 134 -35.87 -33.95 24.68
N ILE A 135 -35.56 -34.34 23.46
CA ILE A 135 -34.29 -34.98 23.14
C ILE A 135 -33.36 -33.90 22.61
N LYS A 136 -32.27 -33.61 23.32
CA LYS A 136 -31.22 -32.70 22.88
C LYS A 136 -30.13 -33.48 22.15
N VAL A 137 -29.78 -33.03 20.96
CA VAL A 137 -28.64 -33.56 20.21
C VAL A 137 -27.37 -32.91 20.76
N GLN A 138 -26.40 -33.73 21.15
CA GLN A 138 -25.11 -33.28 21.67
C GLN A 138 -24.12 -33.11 20.53
N ASP A 139 -23.45 -31.97 20.59
CA ASP A 139 -22.44 -31.49 19.65
C ASP A 139 -21.19 -32.39 19.61
N ILE A 140 -20.74 -32.69 18.39
CA ILE A 140 -19.44 -33.24 18.05
C ILE A 140 -18.73 -32.24 17.17
N ASN A 141 -17.41 -32.09 17.35
CA ASN A 141 -16.62 -31.16 16.54
C ASN A 141 -16.30 -31.76 15.17
N ASP A 142 -17.26 -31.70 14.24
CA ASP A 142 -17.19 -32.26 12.90
C ASP A 142 -17.17 -31.19 11.80
N ASN A 143 -17.46 -29.92 12.12
CA ASN A 143 -17.31 -28.80 11.21
C ASN A 143 -16.00 -28.06 11.44
N GLU A 144 -15.20 -27.92 10.38
CA GLU A 144 -14.02 -27.07 10.44
C GLU A 144 -14.38 -25.58 10.26
N PRO A 145 -13.60 -24.64 10.84
CA PRO A 145 -13.80 -23.22 10.62
C PRO A 145 -13.76 -22.87 9.14
N ARG A 146 -14.65 -21.99 8.67
CA ARG A 146 -14.68 -21.52 7.28
C ARG A 146 -14.50 -20.02 7.18
N PHE A 147 -13.55 -19.57 6.37
CA PHE A 147 -13.34 -18.16 6.08
C PHE A 147 -14.46 -17.60 5.20
N SER A 148 -14.97 -16.41 5.54
CA SER A 148 -16.21 -15.87 4.97
C SER A 148 -16.01 -14.97 3.74
N ASP A 149 -14.89 -14.24 3.67
CA ASP A 149 -14.73 -13.06 2.80
C ASP A 149 -13.53 -13.16 1.83
N GLY A 150 -13.17 -14.37 1.39
CA GLY A 150 -12.05 -14.58 0.46
C GLY A 150 -12.34 -14.09 -0.98
N PRO A 151 -11.34 -13.60 -1.74
CA PRO A 151 -9.91 -13.49 -1.38
C PRO A 151 -9.59 -12.27 -0.52
N TYR A 152 -8.75 -12.45 0.50
CA TYR A 152 -8.32 -11.38 1.39
C TYR A 152 -7.11 -10.63 0.83
N SER A 153 -7.17 -9.30 0.89
CA SER A 153 -6.04 -8.41 0.60
C SER A 153 -5.88 -7.35 1.68
N GLY A 154 -4.66 -6.83 1.81
CA GLY A 154 -4.34 -5.72 2.69
C GLY A 154 -3.37 -4.74 2.03
N SER A 155 -3.40 -3.50 2.48
CA SER A 155 -2.40 -2.50 2.13
C SER A 155 -1.97 -1.75 3.39
N VAL A 156 -0.69 -1.48 3.51
CA VAL A 156 -0.13 -0.74 4.65
C VAL A 156 1.04 0.11 4.17
N PRO A 157 1.20 1.36 4.65
CA PRO A 157 2.38 2.15 4.33
C PRO A 157 3.66 1.44 4.74
N GLU A 158 4.67 1.49 3.90
CA GLU A 158 5.99 1.04 4.28
C GLU A 158 6.52 1.79 5.50
N MET A 159 7.49 1.17 6.17
CA MET A 159 8.08 1.62 7.43
C MET A 159 7.04 2.01 8.50
N SER A 160 5.85 1.42 8.43
CA SER A 160 4.82 1.60 9.43
C SER A 160 5.30 1.09 10.79
N PRO A 161 5.01 1.81 11.89
CA PRO A 161 5.33 1.33 13.23
C PRO A 161 4.77 -0.07 13.50
N THR A 162 5.39 -0.81 14.40
CA THR A 162 4.84 -2.10 14.86
C THR A 162 3.45 -1.90 15.47
N GLY A 163 2.51 -2.76 15.11
CA GLY A 163 1.13 -2.71 15.58
C GLY A 163 0.19 -1.92 14.68
N THR A 164 0.64 -1.37 13.55
CA THR A 164 -0.23 -0.72 12.55
C THR A 164 -1.20 -1.73 11.97
N TYR A 165 -2.48 -1.37 11.89
CA TYR A 165 -3.53 -2.20 11.31
C TYR A 165 -3.31 -2.38 9.81
N VAL A 166 -3.44 -3.61 9.30
CA VAL A 166 -3.33 -3.93 7.88
C VAL A 166 -4.67 -4.35 7.30
N THR A 167 -5.27 -5.39 7.87
CA THR A 167 -6.55 -5.94 7.45
C THR A 167 -7.12 -6.83 8.55
N GLN A 168 -8.31 -7.37 8.38
CA GLN A 168 -8.94 -8.31 9.30
C GLN A 168 -9.55 -9.46 8.52
N VAL A 169 -9.39 -10.67 9.04
CA VAL A 169 -10.08 -11.85 8.54
C VAL A 169 -11.19 -12.29 9.50
N THR A 170 -12.09 -13.09 8.95
CA THR A 170 -13.27 -13.62 9.62
C THR A 170 -13.44 -15.07 9.19
N ALA A 171 -13.56 -15.95 10.18
CA ALA A 171 -13.96 -17.33 10.00
C ALA A 171 -15.13 -17.63 10.94
N THR A 172 -15.99 -18.53 10.49
CA THR A 172 -17.16 -19.01 11.22
C THR A 172 -17.11 -20.52 11.31
N ASP A 173 -17.56 -21.05 12.43
CA ASP A 173 -17.67 -22.47 12.70
C ASP A 173 -19.15 -22.80 12.95
N ALA A 174 -19.60 -23.96 12.46
CA ALA A 174 -21.01 -24.33 12.52
C ALA A 174 -21.39 -25.02 13.84
N ASP A 175 -20.40 -25.58 14.55
CA ASP A 175 -20.61 -26.33 15.79
C ASP A 175 -21.15 -25.43 16.93
N ASP A 176 -21.55 -26.03 18.05
CA ASP A 176 -22.03 -25.30 19.23
C ASP A 176 -20.89 -24.53 19.92
N PRO A 177 -20.97 -23.19 20.03
CA PRO A 177 -19.97 -22.43 20.77
C PRO A 177 -20.05 -22.64 22.30
N THR A 178 -21.15 -23.23 22.81
CA THR A 178 -21.37 -23.45 24.24
C THR A 178 -20.93 -24.83 24.73
N TYR A 179 -20.73 -25.79 23.81
CA TYR A 179 -20.30 -27.14 24.13
C TYR A 179 -18.82 -27.32 23.77
N GLY A 180 -17.99 -27.77 24.71
CA GLY A 180 -16.61 -28.18 24.43
C GLY A 180 -15.61 -27.10 23.94
N ASN A 181 -16.06 -25.86 23.67
CA ASN A 181 -15.36 -24.90 22.81
C ASN A 181 -15.27 -25.33 21.33
N SER A 182 -16.12 -26.23 20.83
CA SER A 182 -16.06 -26.76 19.46
C SER A 182 -15.95 -25.62 18.46
N ALA A 183 -16.94 -24.71 18.41
CA ALA A 183 -16.91 -23.55 17.51
C ALA A 183 -15.98 -22.37 17.92
N ARG A 184 -15.11 -22.52 18.92
CA ARG A 184 -14.24 -21.42 19.36
C ARG A 184 -12.98 -21.33 18.49
N ILE A 185 -12.98 -20.38 17.58
CA ILE A 185 -11.87 -20.16 16.65
C ILE A 185 -10.70 -19.41 17.30
N VAL A 186 -9.47 -19.85 16.97
CA VAL A 186 -8.21 -19.16 17.21
C VAL A 186 -7.44 -18.99 15.90
N TYR A 187 -7.05 -17.75 15.61
CA TYR A 187 -6.25 -17.43 14.43
C TYR A 187 -4.75 -17.52 14.71
N SER A 188 -3.99 -18.01 13.73
CA SER A 188 -2.52 -18.03 13.77
C SER A 188 -1.90 -17.85 12.39
N ILE A 189 -0.66 -17.36 12.33
CA ILE A 189 0.10 -17.21 11.08
C ILE A 189 0.99 -18.43 10.90
N LEU A 190 0.82 -19.15 9.79
CA LEU A 190 1.69 -20.26 9.39
C LEU A 190 2.89 -19.77 8.56
N HIS A 191 2.70 -18.75 7.72
CA HIS A 191 3.75 -18.11 6.92
C HIS A 191 3.50 -16.60 6.84
N GLY A 192 4.54 -15.78 6.98
CA GLY A 192 4.45 -14.31 7.02
C GLY A 192 5.15 -13.66 8.21
N GLN A 193 5.63 -14.46 9.17
CA GLN A 193 6.57 -13.99 10.19
C GLN A 193 7.95 -13.70 9.56
N PRO A 194 8.72 -12.74 10.10
CA PRO A 194 8.43 -11.89 11.26
C PRO A 194 7.67 -10.59 10.93
N TYR A 195 7.16 -10.46 9.69
CA TYR A 195 6.65 -9.19 9.17
C TYR A 195 5.29 -8.78 9.74
N PHE A 196 4.41 -9.75 9.97
CA PHE A 196 3.03 -9.50 10.42
C PHE A 196 2.68 -10.32 11.66
N SER A 197 1.71 -9.84 12.43
CA SER A 197 1.10 -10.55 13.56
C SER A 197 -0.41 -10.62 13.36
N VAL A 198 -1.05 -11.62 13.95
CA VAL A 198 -2.51 -11.74 13.98
C VAL A 198 -2.99 -11.76 15.43
N ASP A 199 -4.05 -11.03 15.72
CA ASP A 199 -4.76 -11.17 16.98
C ASP A 199 -5.54 -12.51 16.96
N PRO A 200 -5.25 -13.42 17.91
CA PRO A 200 -5.76 -14.79 17.86
C PRO A 200 -7.27 -14.87 18.06
N LYS A 201 -7.94 -13.82 18.56
CA LYS A 201 -9.40 -13.83 18.83
C LYS A 201 -10.18 -13.10 17.75
N THR A 202 -9.62 -12.02 17.22
CA THR A 202 -10.33 -11.11 16.32
C THR A 202 -9.95 -11.28 14.86
N GLY A 203 -8.85 -11.98 14.55
CA GLY A 203 -8.35 -12.12 13.18
C GLY A 203 -7.76 -10.83 12.60
N VAL A 204 -7.56 -9.80 13.43
CA VAL A 204 -6.94 -8.53 13.03
C VAL A 204 -5.45 -8.75 12.77
N ILE A 205 -4.99 -8.37 11.58
CA ILE A 205 -3.59 -8.46 11.18
C ILE A 205 -2.93 -7.10 11.30
N ARG A 206 -1.75 -7.09 11.93
CA ARG A 206 -0.95 -5.88 12.18
C ARG A 206 0.50 -6.09 11.74
N THR A 207 1.19 -5.00 11.45
CA THR A 207 2.65 -5.02 11.27
C THR A 207 3.32 -5.52 12.55
N ALA A 208 4.28 -6.43 12.41
CA ALA A 208 5.12 -6.92 13.51
C ALA A 208 6.58 -6.45 13.36
N LEU A 209 6.95 -5.97 12.17
CA LEU A 209 8.27 -5.44 11.87
C LEU A 209 8.14 -4.02 11.26
N ALA A 210 8.94 -3.08 11.75
CA ALA A 210 8.82 -1.66 11.38
C ALA A 210 9.71 -1.21 10.22
N ASN A 211 10.65 -2.02 9.76
CA ASN A 211 11.58 -1.69 8.66
C ASN A 211 11.21 -2.42 7.35
N MET A 212 9.92 -2.66 7.15
CA MET A 212 9.40 -3.16 5.89
C MET A 212 9.44 -2.02 4.86
N ASP A 213 10.19 -2.21 3.80
CA ASP A 213 10.55 -1.21 2.80
C ASP A 213 10.10 -1.74 1.43
N ARG A 214 9.37 -0.89 0.68
CA ARG A 214 8.72 -1.21 -0.58
C ARG A 214 9.75 -1.35 -1.70
N GLU A 215 10.76 -0.49 -1.73
CA GLU A 215 11.88 -0.51 -2.70
C GLU A 215 12.68 -1.81 -2.58
N VAL A 216 12.73 -2.43 -1.39
CA VAL A 216 13.30 -3.76 -1.18
C VAL A 216 12.30 -4.87 -1.52
N LYS A 217 11.07 -4.79 -1.00
CA LYS A 217 10.03 -5.80 -1.21
C LYS A 217 8.63 -5.22 -1.04
N GLU A 218 7.95 -5.01 -2.15
CA GLU A 218 6.58 -4.45 -2.19
C GLU A 218 5.48 -5.42 -1.71
N GLN A 219 5.59 -6.71 -2.04
CA GLN A 219 4.48 -7.66 -1.86
C GLN A 219 4.80 -8.80 -0.88
N TYR A 220 3.84 -9.09 0.00
CA TYR A 220 3.92 -10.14 1.00
C TYR A 220 2.71 -11.07 0.94
N GLN A 221 2.97 -12.36 1.09
CA GLN A 221 1.93 -13.38 1.22
C GLN A 221 1.92 -13.93 2.64
N VAL A 222 0.78 -13.82 3.30
CA VAL A 222 0.55 -14.35 4.64
C VAL A 222 -0.37 -15.54 4.56
N LEU A 223 0.12 -16.72 4.96
CA LEU A 223 -0.71 -17.92 5.12
C LEU A 223 -1.24 -17.93 6.55
N LEU A 224 -2.55 -17.81 6.68
CA LEU A 224 -3.25 -17.79 7.95
C LEU A 224 -4.00 -19.09 8.18
N GLN A 225 -4.09 -19.52 9.44
CA GLN A 225 -4.90 -20.62 9.90
C GLN A 225 -5.99 -20.13 10.86
N ALA A 226 -7.21 -20.62 10.68
CA ALA A 226 -8.27 -20.58 11.68
C ALA A 226 -8.44 -21.99 12.22
N LYS A 227 -8.37 -22.15 13.54
CA LYS A 227 -8.46 -23.45 14.21
C LYS A 227 -9.50 -23.41 15.32
N ASP A 228 -10.38 -24.38 15.34
CA ASP A 228 -11.46 -24.53 16.33
C ASP A 228 -10.94 -25.02 17.69
N MET A 229 -11.83 -25.41 18.62
CA MET A 229 -11.45 -25.93 19.96
C MET A 229 -10.52 -25.00 20.76
N GLY A 230 -10.60 -23.70 20.52
CA GLY A 230 -9.69 -22.72 21.12
C GLY A 230 -8.23 -22.91 20.69
N GLY A 231 -7.97 -23.49 19.53
CA GLY A 231 -6.63 -23.77 18.99
C GLY A 231 -5.94 -25.01 19.58
N GLN A 232 -6.66 -25.86 20.32
CA GLN A 232 -6.08 -27.03 21.00
C GLN A 232 -5.71 -28.17 20.03
N LEU A 233 -4.95 -29.15 20.52
CA LEU A 233 -4.68 -30.39 19.79
C LEU A 233 -5.98 -31.20 19.69
N GLY A 234 -6.33 -31.65 18.49
CA GLY A 234 -7.59 -32.34 18.19
C GLY A 234 -8.60 -31.49 17.41
N GLY A 235 -8.45 -30.16 17.44
CA GLY A 235 -9.32 -29.27 16.66
C GLY A 235 -9.07 -29.30 15.15
N LEU A 236 -10.12 -29.06 14.37
CA LEU A 236 -10.08 -28.92 12.92
C LEU A 236 -9.62 -27.50 12.54
N ALA A 237 -9.05 -27.39 11.33
CA ALA A 237 -8.41 -26.16 10.91
C ALA A 237 -8.52 -25.96 9.41
N SER A 238 -8.84 -24.73 9.02
CA SER A 238 -8.75 -24.28 7.64
C SER A 238 -7.68 -23.20 7.49
N THR A 239 -7.28 -22.97 6.24
CA THR A 239 -6.25 -21.97 5.91
C THR A 239 -6.70 -21.02 4.81
N THR A 240 -6.22 -19.79 4.86
CA THR A 240 -6.41 -18.81 3.79
C THR A 240 -5.11 -18.04 3.52
N THR A 241 -4.93 -17.57 2.28
CA THR A 241 -3.78 -16.76 1.89
C THR A 241 -4.20 -15.32 1.70
N ILE A 242 -3.41 -14.40 2.26
CA ILE A 242 -3.67 -12.96 2.25
C ILE A 242 -2.53 -12.28 1.51
N ASN A 243 -2.88 -11.51 0.49
CA ASN A 243 -1.91 -10.71 -0.27
C ASN A 243 -1.84 -9.31 0.34
N ILE A 244 -0.70 -8.94 0.89
CA ILE A 244 -0.44 -7.63 1.49
C ILE A 244 0.53 -6.86 0.59
N THR A 245 0.18 -5.63 0.23
CA THR A 245 1.02 -4.73 -0.56
C THR A 245 1.47 -3.56 0.31
N LEU A 246 2.75 -3.21 0.26
CA LEU A 246 3.23 -1.99 0.88
C LEU A 246 2.84 -0.80 -0.01
N SER A 247 2.19 0.21 0.57
CA SER A 247 1.99 1.48 -0.12
C SER A 247 3.19 2.39 0.08
N ASP A 248 3.58 3.04 -1.00
CA ASP A 248 4.72 3.92 -1.08
C ASP A 248 4.65 5.09 -0.08
N VAL A 249 5.78 5.38 0.53
CA VAL A 249 6.02 6.55 1.38
C VAL A 249 7.24 7.26 0.84
N ASN A 250 7.17 8.59 0.74
CA ASN A 250 8.30 9.37 0.25
C ASN A 250 9.47 9.39 1.23
N ASP A 251 10.40 8.46 1.08
CA ASP A 251 11.58 8.29 1.90
C ASP A 251 12.89 8.23 1.09
N ASN A 252 12.81 8.16 -0.25
CA ASN A 252 13.97 8.24 -1.11
C ASN A 252 14.11 9.63 -1.73
N PRO A 253 15.31 10.22 -1.70
CA PRO A 253 15.56 11.48 -2.39
C PRO A 253 15.98 11.25 -3.84
N PRO A 254 15.72 12.21 -4.76
CA PRO A 254 16.18 12.09 -6.13
C PRO A 254 17.72 12.13 -6.18
N ARG A 255 18.33 11.24 -6.96
CA ARG A 255 19.79 11.13 -7.11
C ARG A 255 20.24 11.25 -8.56
N PHE A 256 21.23 12.09 -8.81
CA PHE A 256 21.87 12.15 -10.12
C PHE A 256 22.83 10.98 -10.32
N ALA A 257 22.75 10.33 -11.48
CA ALA A 257 23.70 9.28 -11.85
C ALA A 257 25.13 9.79 -12.08
N LYS A 258 25.29 11.10 -12.32
CA LYS A 258 26.57 11.77 -12.57
C LYS A 258 26.67 13.04 -11.73
N SER A 259 27.85 13.27 -11.16
CA SER A 259 28.15 14.52 -10.44
C SER A 259 28.41 15.70 -11.38
N ILE A 260 28.77 15.43 -12.64
CA ILE A 260 29.05 16.44 -13.66
C ILE A 260 28.37 16.05 -14.98
N PHE A 261 27.61 16.98 -15.56
CA PHE A 261 27.03 16.88 -16.90
C PHE A 261 27.75 17.84 -17.84
N HIS A 262 28.13 17.35 -19.02
CA HIS A 262 28.75 18.15 -20.06
C HIS A 262 27.75 18.36 -21.19
N LEU A 263 27.37 19.61 -21.43
CA LEU A 263 26.46 20.01 -22.50
C LEU A 263 27.22 20.88 -23.50
N ARG A 264 26.71 20.94 -24.73
CA ARG A 264 27.26 21.73 -25.82
C ARG A 264 26.14 22.47 -26.52
N VAL A 265 26.37 23.73 -26.83
CA VAL A 265 25.38 24.57 -27.52
C VAL A 265 26.13 25.49 -28.49
N PRO A 266 25.71 25.59 -29.76
CA PRO A 266 26.26 26.58 -30.68
C PRO A 266 25.89 27.99 -30.23
N GLU A 267 26.77 28.97 -30.41
CA GLU A 267 26.45 30.35 -30.03
C GLU A 267 25.27 30.92 -30.82
N SER A 268 25.09 30.45 -32.05
CA SER A 268 23.97 30.78 -32.93
C SER A 268 22.61 30.21 -32.46
N ALA A 269 22.57 29.50 -31.33
CA ALA A 269 21.34 28.92 -30.79
C ALA A 269 20.35 30.02 -30.37
N SER A 270 19.08 29.85 -30.78
CA SER A 270 18.03 30.79 -30.42
C SER A 270 17.67 30.70 -28.94
N VAL A 271 17.30 31.83 -28.34
CA VAL A 271 16.68 31.85 -27.01
C VAL A 271 15.45 30.93 -26.97
N GLY A 272 15.32 30.16 -25.89
CA GLY A 272 14.29 29.14 -25.69
C GLY A 272 14.65 27.76 -26.22
N SER A 273 15.76 27.61 -26.95
CA SER A 273 16.21 26.30 -27.44
C SER A 273 16.73 25.42 -26.30
N ALA A 274 16.56 24.09 -26.46
CA ALA A 274 17.07 23.11 -25.52
C ALA A 274 18.59 22.92 -25.70
N VAL A 275 19.35 23.14 -24.64
CA VAL A 275 20.81 22.95 -24.56
C VAL A 275 21.14 21.50 -24.24
N GLY A 276 20.31 20.85 -23.43
CA GLY A 276 20.47 19.45 -23.07
C GLY A 276 19.49 19.01 -22.01
N ARG A 277 19.53 17.71 -21.70
CA ARG A 277 18.66 17.09 -20.71
C ARG A 277 19.50 16.44 -19.62
N ILE A 278 19.02 16.57 -18.40
CA ILE A 278 19.61 15.92 -17.23
C ILE A 278 18.53 15.19 -16.45
N ARG A 279 18.90 14.11 -15.77
CA ARG A 279 17.96 13.26 -15.06
C ARG A 279 18.52 12.85 -13.71
N ALA A 280 17.74 13.09 -12.67
CA ALA A 280 17.86 12.43 -11.38
C ALA A 280 16.84 11.28 -11.31
N HIS A 281 17.19 10.24 -10.58
CA HIS A 281 16.34 9.08 -10.33
C HIS A 281 15.88 9.10 -8.89
N ASP A 282 14.57 9.05 -8.71
CA ASP A 282 13.92 8.79 -7.43
C ASP A 282 13.47 7.32 -7.40
N LEU A 283 13.60 6.65 -6.24
CA LEU A 283 13.26 5.23 -6.08
C LEU A 283 11.81 5.01 -5.63
N ASP A 284 11.16 6.07 -5.15
CA ASP A 284 9.76 6.06 -4.75
C ASP A 284 8.83 5.84 -5.97
N ALA A 285 7.53 5.76 -5.72
CA ALA A 285 6.52 5.50 -6.74
C ALA A 285 5.47 6.62 -6.87
N GLY A 286 4.87 6.72 -8.06
CA GLY A 286 3.79 7.66 -8.33
C GLY A 286 4.24 9.12 -8.12
N SER A 287 3.45 9.89 -7.35
CA SER A 287 3.75 11.30 -7.08
C SER A 287 4.96 11.52 -6.17
N ASN A 288 5.34 10.51 -5.37
CA ASN A 288 6.50 10.60 -4.49
C ASN A 288 7.80 10.56 -5.30
N ALA A 289 7.78 9.95 -6.49
CA ALA A 289 8.91 9.89 -7.42
C ALA A 289 9.08 11.15 -8.30
N ASN A 290 8.18 12.13 -8.22
CA ASN A 290 8.21 13.29 -9.12
C ASN A 290 9.38 14.21 -8.81
N VAL A 291 10.21 14.54 -9.80
CA VAL A 291 11.41 15.35 -9.57
C VAL A 291 11.25 16.77 -10.08
N ASP A 292 11.42 17.73 -9.18
CA ASP A 292 11.54 19.15 -9.51
C ASP A 292 13.01 19.53 -9.68
N TYR A 293 13.32 20.24 -10.77
CA TYR A 293 14.65 20.73 -11.06
C TYR A 293 14.73 22.23 -10.91
N ALA A 294 15.83 22.72 -10.33
CA ALA A 294 16.11 24.15 -10.22
C ALA A 294 17.60 24.43 -10.47
N ILE A 295 17.90 25.49 -11.20
CA ILE A 295 19.26 26.03 -11.25
C ILE A 295 19.51 26.75 -9.92
N VAL A 296 20.48 26.27 -9.15
CA VAL A 296 20.94 26.92 -7.92
C VAL A 296 22.12 27.86 -8.24
N PRO A 297 22.46 28.84 -7.37
CA PRO A 297 23.37 29.92 -7.72
C PRO A 297 24.70 29.46 -8.35
N GLY A 298 25.08 30.10 -9.45
CA GLY A 298 26.24 29.75 -10.28
C GLY A 298 26.06 30.07 -11.75
N ASP A 299 24.83 30.26 -12.22
CA ASP A 299 24.55 30.76 -13.58
C ASP A 299 24.80 32.27 -13.68
N GLU A 300 26.07 32.62 -13.88
CA GLU A 300 26.50 34.01 -14.09
C GLU A 300 25.74 34.65 -15.25
N GLY A 301 24.97 35.70 -14.95
CA GLY A 301 24.22 36.44 -15.95
C GLY A 301 22.81 35.90 -16.23
N ASN A 302 22.36 34.82 -15.55
CA ASN A 302 21.03 34.23 -15.75
C ASN A 302 20.83 33.87 -17.24
N MET A 303 21.79 33.11 -17.78
CA MET A 303 21.90 32.75 -19.19
C MET A 303 21.06 31.51 -19.52
N PHE A 304 20.78 30.66 -18.54
CA PHE A 304 20.05 29.41 -18.69
C PHE A 304 18.81 29.37 -17.80
N ASP A 305 17.88 28.49 -18.17
CA ASP A 305 16.76 28.09 -17.33
C ASP A 305 16.65 26.56 -17.36
N ILE A 306 15.85 25.99 -16.46
CA ILE A 306 15.56 24.55 -16.47
C ILE A 306 14.06 24.30 -16.32
N ILE A 307 13.54 23.44 -17.18
CA ILE A 307 12.12 23.07 -17.20
C ILE A 307 12.02 21.59 -16.89
N SER A 308 11.19 21.23 -15.91
CA SER A 308 10.83 19.83 -15.64
C SER A 308 9.89 19.32 -16.75
N ASP A 309 10.24 18.21 -17.38
CA ASP A 309 9.39 17.50 -18.33
C ASP A 309 8.68 16.34 -17.60
N ASP A 310 7.41 16.54 -17.26
CA ASP A 310 6.60 15.59 -16.48
C ASP A 310 6.49 14.21 -17.15
N GLN A 311 6.57 14.13 -18.48
CA GLN A 311 6.46 12.87 -19.22
C GLN A 311 7.73 12.03 -19.12
N SER A 312 8.89 12.67 -19.20
CA SER A 312 10.19 11.99 -19.18
C SER A 312 10.86 11.98 -17.79
N GLN A 313 10.36 12.79 -16.86
CA GLN A 313 10.96 13.07 -15.54
C GLN A 313 12.39 13.65 -15.66
N GLU A 314 12.65 14.38 -16.75
CA GLU A 314 13.94 14.99 -17.05
C GLU A 314 13.88 16.50 -16.84
N GLY A 315 15.00 17.08 -16.41
CA GLY A 315 15.22 18.52 -16.44
C GLY A 315 15.80 18.93 -17.80
N VAL A 316 15.07 19.75 -18.56
CA VAL A 316 15.51 20.30 -19.84
C VAL A 316 16.15 21.66 -19.59
N VAL A 317 17.48 21.73 -19.78
CA VAL A 317 18.21 22.99 -19.72
C VAL A 317 17.93 23.76 -21.00
N VAL A 318 17.44 25.00 -20.87
CA VAL A 318 17.09 25.86 -22.00
C VAL A 318 17.90 27.16 -21.96
N LEU A 319 18.12 27.73 -23.14
CA LEU A 319 18.83 28.98 -23.29
C LEU A 319 17.90 30.17 -23.02
N LYS A 320 18.30 31.11 -22.16
CA LYS A 320 17.49 32.28 -21.77
C LYS A 320 17.93 33.58 -22.46
N LYS A 321 19.18 33.64 -22.89
CA LYS A 321 19.81 34.80 -23.54
C LYS A 321 20.70 34.33 -24.68
N THR A 322 20.98 35.21 -25.64
CA THR A 322 21.90 34.92 -26.73
C THR A 322 23.31 34.65 -26.19
N LEU A 323 24.03 33.75 -26.87
CA LEU A 323 25.41 33.42 -26.56
C LEU A 323 26.34 34.14 -27.53
N ASP A 324 27.61 34.24 -27.13
CA ASP A 324 28.69 34.83 -27.88
C ASP A 324 29.97 34.11 -27.41
N TYR A 325 30.59 33.36 -28.32
CA TYR A 325 31.74 32.51 -28.06
C TYR A 325 33.00 33.33 -27.75
N GLU A 326 33.22 34.44 -28.45
CA GLU A 326 34.32 35.38 -28.26
C GLU A 326 34.27 36.00 -26.86
N THR A 327 33.07 36.33 -26.39
CA THR A 327 32.87 36.86 -25.04
C THR A 327 33.06 35.77 -23.99
N LYS A 328 32.43 34.60 -24.14
CA LYS A 328 32.50 33.53 -23.13
C LYS A 328 32.27 32.13 -23.68
N LYS A 329 33.35 31.35 -23.69
CA LYS A 329 33.42 29.98 -24.23
C LYS A 329 32.75 28.90 -23.38
N SER A 330 32.50 29.14 -22.08
CA SER A 330 31.90 28.12 -21.22
C SER A 330 31.18 28.69 -20.00
N TYR A 331 30.16 27.96 -19.56
CA TYR A 331 29.37 28.25 -18.37
C TYR A 331 29.39 27.04 -17.44
N THR A 332 29.46 27.30 -16.14
CA THR A 332 29.40 26.27 -15.11
C THR A 332 28.43 26.71 -14.03
N PHE A 333 27.38 25.91 -13.82
CA PHE A 333 26.39 26.15 -12.78
C PHE A 333 26.00 24.82 -12.13
N LYS A 334 25.23 24.89 -11.05
CA LYS A 334 24.71 23.69 -10.37
C LYS A 334 23.21 23.59 -10.62
N VAL A 335 22.75 22.37 -10.83
CA VAL A 335 21.33 22.05 -10.81
C VAL A 335 21.05 21.23 -9.56
N GLU A 336 19.98 21.58 -8.87
CA GLU A 336 19.41 20.83 -7.77
C GLU A 336 18.17 20.07 -8.26
N ALA A 337 18.08 18.80 -7.89
CA ALA A 337 16.87 17.99 -8.02
C ALA A 337 16.26 17.81 -6.61
N SER A 338 14.95 18.00 -6.49
CA SER A 338 14.21 17.89 -5.23
C SER A 338 12.84 17.27 -5.46
N ASN A 339 12.26 16.65 -4.44
CA ASN A 339 10.87 16.23 -4.47
C ASN A 339 10.01 17.08 -3.50
N ALA A 340 8.83 17.50 -3.94
CA ALA A 340 8.03 18.54 -3.27
C ALA A 340 7.19 18.07 -2.06
N GLN A 341 7.14 16.77 -1.72
CA GLN A 341 6.18 16.22 -0.76
C GLN A 341 6.81 15.29 0.27
N LEU A 342 7.85 15.76 0.95
CA LEU A 342 8.56 14.93 1.92
C LEU A 342 7.73 14.61 3.16
N ASP A 343 7.69 13.33 3.56
CA ASP A 343 7.12 12.94 4.85
C ASP A 343 8.08 13.37 5.99
N SER A 344 7.51 14.14 6.93
CA SER A 344 8.21 14.72 8.06
C SER A 344 9.04 13.71 8.89
N ARG A 345 8.64 12.44 8.90
CA ARG A 345 9.30 11.35 9.62
C ARG A 345 10.71 11.08 9.11
N PHE A 346 11.00 11.35 7.84
CA PHE A 346 12.26 10.97 7.20
C PHE A 346 13.25 12.12 7.05
N LEU A 347 12.91 13.37 7.43
CA LEU A 347 13.83 14.52 7.34
C LEU A 347 15.21 14.29 7.96
N HIS A 348 15.30 13.42 8.95
CA HIS A 348 16.56 13.08 9.62
C HIS A 348 17.53 12.26 8.76
N LEU A 349 17.06 11.63 7.67
CA LEU A 349 17.87 10.78 6.78
C LEU A 349 18.72 11.57 5.78
N GLY A 350 18.53 12.90 5.69
CA GLY A 350 19.44 13.78 4.96
C GLY A 350 18.71 14.85 4.15
N PRO A 351 19.45 15.61 3.32
CA PRO A 351 18.83 16.51 2.37
C PRO A 351 18.06 15.68 1.31
N PHE A 352 16.75 15.93 1.19
CA PHE A 352 15.89 15.29 0.18
C PHE A 352 16.02 15.94 -1.19
N LYS A 353 17.27 16.12 -1.54
CA LYS A 353 17.73 16.78 -2.74
C LYS A 353 19.14 16.33 -3.05
N ASP A 354 19.47 16.41 -4.32
CA ASP A 354 20.82 16.19 -4.82
C ASP A 354 21.20 17.31 -5.77
N SER A 355 22.50 17.54 -5.94
CA SER A 355 22.99 18.58 -6.83
C SER A 355 24.09 18.06 -7.74
N ALA A 356 24.00 18.39 -9.03
CA ALA A 356 25.00 18.08 -10.03
C ALA A 356 25.54 19.36 -10.68
N THR A 357 26.80 19.32 -11.10
CA THR A 357 27.43 20.44 -11.82
C THR A 357 27.16 20.29 -13.31
N VAL A 358 26.62 21.33 -13.95
CA VAL A 358 26.44 21.38 -15.39
C VAL A 358 27.52 22.28 -15.98
N LYS A 359 28.29 21.74 -16.94
CA LYS A 359 29.29 22.45 -17.71
C LYS A 359 28.81 22.56 -19.15
N VAL A 360 28.46 23.77 -19.57
CA VAL A 360 28.05 24.09 -20.94
C VAL A 360 29.26 24.62 -21.68
N SER A 361 29.64 23.97 -22.78
CA SER A 361 30.64 24.49 -23.71
C SER A 361 29.93 25.17 -24.87
N VAL A 362 30.25 26.44 -25.12
CA VAL A 362 29.78 27.15 -26.31
C VAL A 362 30.60 26.66 -27.49
N LEU A 363 29.91 26.27 -28.56
CA LEU A 363 30.54 25.94 -29.82
C LEU A 363 30.55 27.19 -30.69
N ASP A 364 31.76 27.55 -31.09
CA ASP A 364 32.08 28.56 -32.07
C ASP A 364 31.36 28.26 -33.40
N VAL A 365 30.62 29.25 -33.91
CA VAL A 365 29.92 29.20 -35.19
C VAL A 365 30.35 30.40 -36.03
N GLU A 366 30.99 30.08 -37.14
CA GLU A 366 31.42 31.04 -38.16
C GLU A 366 30.45 32.22 -38.39
N GLU A 367 30.93 33.43 -38.10
CA GLU A 367 30.26 34.70 -38.26
C GLU A 367 30.83 35.50 -39.45
N PRO A 368 30.01 36.33 -40.13
CA PRO A 368 30.52 37.22 -41.17
C PRO A 368 31.39 38.34 -40.58
N PRO A 369 32.39 38.85 -41.31
CA PRO A 369 33.19 39.99 -40.87
C PRO A 369 32.32 41.22 -40.58
N VAL A 370 32.59 41.91 -39.47
CA VAL A 370 31.84 43.08 -39.01
C VAL A 370 32.70 44.34 -39.14
N PHE A 371 32.17 45.39 -39.78
CA PHE A 371 32.83 46.68 -39.85
C PHE A 371 32.94 47.35 -38.49
N THR A 372 34.05 48.07 -38.26
CA THR A 372 34.30 48.80 -36.99
C THR A 372 33.28 49.90 -36.71
N THR A 373 32.68 50.47 -37.74
CA THR A 373 31.61 51.47 -37.64
C THR A 373 30.46 51.13 -38.58
N THR A 374 29.25 51.61 -38.24
CA THR A 374 28.03 51.38 -39.04
C THR A 374 27.94 52.26 -40.28
N SER A 375 28.75 53.32 -40.35
CA SER A 375 28.90 54.18 -41.53
C SER A 375 30.28 54.83 -41.52
N TYR A 376 30.79 55.10 -42.72
CA TYR A 376 32.02 55.85 -42.94
C TYR A 376 31.65 57.11 -43.74
N SER A 377 32.19 58.26 -43.33
CA SER A 377 32.05 59.52 -44.05
C SER A 377 33.44 60.06 -44.33
N MET A 378 33.73 60.35 -45.59
CA MET A 378 35.01 60.85 -46.05
C MET A 378 34.76 62.11 -46.88
N ASP A 379 35.50 63.17 -46.61
CA ASP A 379 35.48 64.39 -47.40
C ASP A 379 36.58 64.30 -48.48
N VAL A 380 36.22 64.58 -49.73
CA VAL A 380 37.13 64.58 -50.87
C VAL A 380 36.90 65.81 -51.72
N TYR A 381 37.97 66.42 -52.23
CA TYR A 381 37.86 67.54 -53.16
C TYR A 381 37.64 67.03 -54.59
N GLU A 382 36.85 67.74 -55.39
CA GLU A 382 36.54 67.31 -56.76
C GLU A 382 37.77 67.23 -57.69
N ASP A 383 38.77 68.08 -57.43
CA ASP A 383 40.03 68.13 -58.17
C ASP A 383 41.06 67.07 -57.72
N THR A 384 40.66 66.17 -56.80
CA THR A 384 41.52 65.09 -56.30
C THR A 384 41.92 64.17 -57.47
N PRO A 385 43.23 64.02 -57.77
CA PRO A 385 43.69 63.19 -58.87
C PRO A 385 43.29 61.71 -58.69
N PRO A 386 43.06 60.96 -59.79
CA PRO A 386 42.94 59.51 -59.73
C PRO A 386 44.13 58.83 -59.04
N GLY A 387 43.85 57.79 -58.27
CA GLY A 387 44.81 57.02 -57.46
C GLY A 387 45.08 57.60 -56.07
N THR A 388 44.39 58.67 -55.67
CA THR A 388 44.59 59.29 -54.34
C THR A 388 43.78 58.58 -53.28
N ILE A 389 44.42 58.16 -52.19
CA ILE A 389 43.75 57.52 -51.05
C ILE A 389 42.95 58.57 -50.29
N ILE A 390 41.64 58.34 -50.14
CA ILE A 390 40.70 59.25 -49.46
C ILE A 390 40.35 58.77 -48.05
N GLY A 391 40.56 57.49 -47.75
CA GLY A 391 40.39 56.92 -46.43
C GLY A 391 40.49 55.40 -46.46
N SER A 392 40.12 54.77 -45.35
CA SER A 392 40.11 53.32 -45.22
C SER A 392 38.92 52.85 -44.41
N VAL A 393 38.41 51.69 -44.75
CA VAL A 393 37.43 50.96 -43.94
C VAL A 393 38.10 49.75 -43.32
N THR A 394 37.59 49.30 -42.19
CA THR A 394 38.17 48.15 -41.49
C THR A 394 37.04 47.29 -40.95
N ALA A 395 37.02 46.03 -41.38
CA ALA A 395 36.19 44.98 -40.83
C ALA A 395 37.06 43.96 -40.09
N HIS A 396 36.47 43.38 -39.05
CA HIS A 396 37.07 42.34 -38.24
C HIS A 396 36.22 41.09 -38.36
N ASP A 397 36.87 39.97 -38.64
CA ASP A 397 36.31 38.64 -38.44
C ASP A 397 36.56 38.28 -36.97
N LEU A 398 35.52 37.88 -36.26
CA LEU A 398 35.59 37.60 -34.84
C LEU A 398 36.16 36.19 -34.57
N ASP A 399 36.04 35.27 -35.53
CA ASP A 399 36.46 33.86 -35.42
C ASP A 399 37.90 33.64 -35.92
N ALA A 400 38.43 34.58 -36.71
CA ALA A 400 39.73 34.48 -37.36
C ALA A 400 40.67 35.67 -37.06
N SER A 401 41.97 35.48 -37.30
CA SER A 401 42.89 36.61 -37.37
C SER A 401 42.50 37.53 -38.53
N SER A 402 42.57 38.85 -38.34
CA SER A 402 42.15 39.89 -39.30
C SER A 402 42.68 39.76 -40.74
N SER A 403 43.74 38.99 -40.96
CA SER A 403 44.33 38.72 -42.28
C SER A 403 43.48 37.83 -43.21
N ALA A 404 42.28 37.41 -42.79
CA ALA A 404 41.34 36.58 -43.57
C ALA A 404 40.19 37.38 -44.24
N VAL A 405 40.13 38.70 -44.06
CA VAL A 405 39.05 39.54 -44.61
C VAL A 405 39.48 40.17 -45.95
N ARG A 406 38.59 40.17 -46.95
CA ARG A 406 38.74 40.88 -48.23
C ARG A 406 37.63 41.88 -48.45
N TYR A 407 38.01 43.02 -49.01
CA TYR A 407 37.11 44.12 -49.31
C TYR A 407 36.80 44.19 -50.81
N SER A 408 35.58 44.59 -51.13
CA SER A 408 35.11 44.85 -52.49
C SER A 408 34.03 45.93 -52.49
N LEU A 409 33.86 46.62 -53.61
CA LEU A 409 32.76 47.56 -53.81
C LEU A 409 31.59 46.84 -54.48
N GLU A 410 30.38 47.05 -53.97
CA GLU A 410 29.15 46.60 -54.61
C GLU A 410 28.63 47.71 -55.53
N TRP A 411 28.54 47.41 -56.83
CA TRP A 411 28.22 48.38 -57.88
C TRP A 411 26.70 48.46 -58.08
N HIS A 412 26.09 49.56 -57.64
CA HIS A 412 24.65 49.80 -57.73
C HIS A 412 24.28 51.03 -58.58
N THR A 413 25.23 51.92 -58.88
CA THR A 413 25.02 53.16 -59.64
C THR A 413 26.21 53.52 -60.55
N GLU A 414 26.00 54.43 -61.50
CA GLU A 414 27.07 55.01 -62.33
C GLU A 414 28.10 55.81 -61.51
N SER A 415 27.76 56.20 -60.27
CA SER A 415 28.62 56.91 -59.32
C SER A 415 29.75 56.04 -58.73
N ASP A 416 29.68 54.72 -58.94
CA ASP A 416 30.56 53.76 -58.28
C ASP A 416 31.89 53.62 -59.02
N SER A 417 31.97 53.87 -60.33
CA SER A 417 33.21 53.80 -61.14
C SER A 417 34.27 54.83 -60.74
N CYS A 418 33.88 55.83 -59.94
CA CYS A 418 34.76 56.89 -59.49
C CYS A 418 35.72 56.46 -58.36
N PHE A 419 35.55 55.27 -57.77
CA PHE A 419 36.34 54.80 -56.63
C PHE A 419 36.85 53.36 -56.83
N ASP A 420 37.98 53.07 -56.22
CA ASP A 420 38.57 51.72 -56.11
C ASP A 420 38.87 51.41 -54.64
N ILE A 421 38.92 50.12 -54.29
CA ILE A 421 39.24 49.66 -52.93
C ILE A 421 40.34 48.59 -52.95
N ASP A 422 41.34 48.76 -52.08
CA ASP A 422 42.34 47.73 -51.86
C ASP A 422 41.72 46.50 -51.20
N THR A 423 41.81 45.36 -51.88
CA THR A 423 41.16 44.12 -51.44
C THR A 423 41.66 43.58 -50.11
N VAL A 424 42.84 43.99 -49.63
CA VAL A 424 43.47 43.49 -48.40
C VAL A 424 43.48 44.55 -47.30
N GLU A 425 43.86 45.78 -47.63
CA GLU A 425 44.02 46.88 -46.67
C GLU A 425 42.72 47.69 -46.47
N GLY A 426 41.73 47.54 -47.35
CA GLY A 426 40.46 48.28 -47.26
C GLY A 426 40.60 49.78 -47.48
N THR A 427 41.71 50.24 -48.08
CA THR A 427 41.94 51.64 -48.45
C THR A 427 41.12 52.00 -49.68
N ILE A 428 40.41 53.12 -49.63
CA ILE A 428 39.60 53.64 -50.73
C ILE A 428 40.38 54.74 -51.43
N SER A 429 40.45 54.67 -52.75
CA SER A 429 41.07 55.68 -53.60
C SER A 429 40.15 56.16 -54.71
N THR A 430 40.36 57.38 -55.19
CA THR A 430 39.72 57.88 -56.41
C THR A 430 40.20 57.07 -57.62
N ASN A 431 39.30 56.69 -58.51
CA ASN A 431 39.61 56.03 -59.79
C ASN A 431 39.50 56.99 -60.97
N GLU A 432 38.67 58.02 -60.84
CA GLU A 432 38.48 59.09 -61.83
C GLU A 432 38.44 60.45 -61.13
N TYR A 433 38.46 61.55 -61.89
CA TYR A 433 38.18 62.87 -61.33
C TYR A 433 36.72 62.95 -60.90
N LEU A 434 36.48 63.57 -59.75
CA LEU A 434 35.14 63.79 -59.25
C LEU A 434 34.63 65.14 -59.77
N ASP A 435 33.32 65.27 -59.88
CA ASP A 435 32.69 66.53 -60.28
C ASP A 435 31.50 66.78 -59.35
N ARG A 436 31.62 67.78 -58.48
CA ARG A 436 30.61 68.09 -57.48
C ARG A 436 29.32 68.59 -58.13
N GLU A 437 29.42 69.24 -59.29
CA GLU A 437 28.23 69.67 -60.03
C GLU A 437 27.44 68.49 -60.60
N THR A 438 28.10 67.37 -60.88
CA THR A 438 27.47 66.12 -61.30
C THR A 438 26.87 65.37 -60.10
N ALA A 439 27.63 65.21 -59.01
CA ALA A 439 27.16 64.56 -57.79
C ALA A 439 27.74 65.21 -56.54
N VAL A 440 26.86 65.77 -55.69
CA VAL A 440 27.27 66.41 -54.42
C VAL A 440 27.65 65.37 -53.34
N GLN A 441 27.21 64.13 -53.50
CA GLN A 441 27.49 63.02 -52.59
C GLN A 441 27.54 61.71 -53.38
N HIS A 442 28.54 60.87 -53.06
CA HIS A 442 28.64 59.51 -53.56
C HIS A 442 28.34 58.53 -52.42
N ASN A 443 27.42 57.59 -52.66
CA ASN A 443 27.09 56.54 -51.71
C ASN A 443 27.67 55.23 -52.21
N ILE A 444 28.73 54.76 -51.56
CA ILE A 444 29.44 53.54 -51.94
C ILE A 444 29.08 52.45 -50.93
N THR A 445 28.73 51.26 -51.41
CA THR A 445 28.53 50.08 -50.56
C THR A 445 29.79 49.22 -50.60
N VAL A 446 30.44 49.07 -49.44
CA VAL A 446 31.60 48.19 -49.28
C VAL A 446 31.14 46.86 -48.69
N VAL A 447 31.58 45.76 -49.29
CA VAL A 447 31.35 44.40 -48.81
C VAL A 447 32.65 43.81 -48.31
N ALA A 448 32.65 43.33 -47.06
CA ALA A 448 33.72 42.53 -46.49
C ALA A 448 33.35 41.05 -46.59
N THR A 449 34.29 40.22 -47.05
CA THR A 449 34.12 38.77 -47.21
C THR A 449 35.27 38.03 -46.56
N LYS A 450 35.00 36.85 -46.01
CA LYS A 450 36.02 35.95 -45.48
C LYS A 450 36.61 35.11 -46.63
N VAL A 451 37.91 34.82 -46.58
CA VAL A 451 38.65 34.04 -47.61
C VAL A 451 39.02 32.64 -47.13
#